data_AF-S9RTP3-F1
#
_entry.id   AF-S9RTP3-F1
#
_cell.length_a   1.000
_cell.length_b   1.000
_cell.length_c   1.000
_cell.angle_alpha   90.00
_cell.angle_beta   90.00
_cell.angle_gamma   90.00
#
_symmetry.space_group_name_H-M   'P 1'
#
loop_
_entity.id
_entity.type
_entity.pdbx_description
1 polymer ?
#
loop_
_entity_poly.entity_id
_entity_poly.type
_entity_poly.pdbx_seq_one_letter_code
_entity_poly.pdbx_strand_id
1 'polypeptide(L)' 'MPGEVTIGRTKLDQAELPEIHDPSHPLANADGYYQGSNVELMIEIADAREAQRSYEANLKMFEQTRKMSTSLMDLLRR' A
#
# COMPACT_ATOMS: atom_id res chain seq x y z
N MET A 1 11.40 22.76 -5.02
CA MET A 1 11.61 21.74 -3.99
C MET A 1 11.50 20.39 -4.68
N PRO A 2 12.52 19.51 -4.65
CA PRO A 2 12.40 18.23 -5.34
C PRO A 2 11.58 17.25 -4.49
N GLY A 3 10.53 16.67 -5.08
CA GLY A 3 9.90 15.44 -4.58
C GLY A 3 8.48 15.55 -4.01
N GLU A 4 7.63 16.48 -4.45
CA GLU A 4 6.22 16.42 -4.06
C GLU A 4 5.52 15.26 -4.79
N VAL A 5 5.14 14.22 -4.03
CA VAL A 5 4.33 13.11 -4.53
C VAL A 5 2.87 13.50 -4.37
N THR A 6 2.19 13.80 -5.48
CA THR A 6 0.75 14.04 -5.48
C THR A 6 0.02 12.71 -5.66
N ILE A 7 -0.86 12.37 -4.72
CA ILE A 7 -1.69 11.17 -4.84
C ILE A 7 -2.72 11.41 -5.95
N GLY A 8 -2.79 10.50 -6.93
CA GLY A 8 -3.79 10.54 -7.98
C GLY A 8 -5.22 10.31 -7.46
N ARG A 9 -6.23 10.58 -8.28
CA ARG A 9 -7.63 10.23 -7.94
C ARG A 9 -7.76 8.72 -7.80
N THR A 10 -8.40 8.27 -6.73
CA THR A 10 -8.74 6.86 -6.52
C THR A 10 -9.65 6.38 -7.64
N LYS A 11 -9.25 5.31 -8.33
CA LYS A 11 -10.07 4.60 -9.33
C LYS A 11 -10.45 3.25 -8.74
N LEU A 12 -11.75 3.02 -8.55
CA LEU A 12 -12.24 1.71 -8.12
C LEU A 12 -12.19 0.73 -9.28
N ASP A 13 -11.92 -0.53 -8.96
CA ASP A 13 -12.05 -1.61 -9.94
C ASP A 13 -13.54 -1.78 -10.31
N GLN A 14 -13.79 -1.95 -11.61
CA GLN A 14 -15.12 -2.14 -12.18
C GLN A 14 -15.31 -3.57 -12.69
N ALA A 15 -14.37 -4.48 -12.40
CA ALA A 15 -14.52 -5.90 -12.69
C ALA A 15 -15.77 -6.48 -12.01
N GLU A 16 -16.38 -7.47 -12.65
CA GLU A 16 -17.51 -8.19 -12.08
C GLU A 16 -17.08 -8.92 -10.80
N LEU A 17 -17.89 -8.77 -9.76
CA LEU A 17 -17.70 -9.49 -8.50
C LEU A 17 -18.05 -10.97 -8.71
N PRO A 18 -17.26 -11.91 -8.16
CA PRO A 18 -17.57 -13.33 -8.29
C PRO A 18 -18.91 -13.67 -7.62
N GLU A 19 -19.77 -14.40 -8.31
CA GLU A 19 -21.03 -14.88 -7.76
C GLU A 19 -20.81 -16.22 -7.05
N ILE A 20 -21.15 -16.28 -5.77
CA ILE A 20 -20.89 -17.44 -4.90
C ILE A 20 -22.22 -17.97 -4.37
N HIS A 21 -22.46 -19.27 -4.55
CA HIS A 21 -23.63 -19.94 -3.99
C HIS A 21 -23.38 -20.34 -2.53
N ASP A 22 -24.00 -19.60 -1.61
CA ASP A 22 -24.05 -19.92 -0.18
C ASP A 22 -25.38 -19.44 0.39
N PRO A 23 -26.42 -20.30 0.40
CA PRO A 23 -27.75 -19.95 0.91
C PRO A 23 -27.77 -19.58 2.40
N SER A 24 -26.72 -19.90 3.16
CA SER A 24 -26.61 -19.56 4.58
C SER A 24 -25.97 -18.19 4.81
N HIS A 25 -25.40 -17.58 3.77
CA HIS A 25 -24.74 -16.29 3.86
C HIS A 25 -25.78 -15.16 4.08
N PRO A 26 -25.56 -14.24 5.04
CA PRO A 26 -26.47 -13.12 5.30
C PRO A 26 -26.74 -12.17 4.12
N LEU A 27 -25.94 -12.25 3.06
CA LEU A 27 -26.00 -11.40 1.87
C LEU A 27 -26.52 -12.16 0.65
N ALA A 28 -26.89 -13.43 0.82
CA ALA A 28 -27.45 -14.24 -0.25
C ALA A 28 -28.81 -13.70 -0.69
N ASN A 29 -29.03 -13.70 -1.99
CA ASN A 29 -30.32 -13.39 -2.59
C ASN A 29 -31.31 -14.56 -2.40
N ALA A 30 -32.52 -14.43 -2.94
CA ALA A 30 -33.57 -15.45 -2.83
C ALA A 30 -33.16 -16.81 -3.42
N ASP A 31 -32.24 -16.82 -4.38
CA ASP A 31 -31.72 -18.02 -5.04
C ASP A 31 -30.49 -18.62 -4.34
N GLY A 32 -30.03 -18.01 -3.23
CA GLY A 32 -28.90 -18.49 -2.43
C GLY A 32 -27.52 -18.01 -2.89
N TYR A 33 -27.45 -17.01 -3.77
CA TYR A 33 -26.20 -16.46 -4.31
C TYR A 33 -25.86 -15.09 -3.72
N TYR A 34 -24.57 -14.82 -3.49
CA TYR A 34 -24.07 -13.50 -3.09
C TYR A 34 -22.83 -13.11 -3.91
N GLN A 35 -22.55 -11.80 -3.96
CA GLN A 35 -21.35 -11.27 -4.60
C GLN A 35 -20.17 -11.28 -3.64
N GLY A 36 -19.12 -12.02 -3.97
CA GLY A 36 -17.86 -12.08 -3.25
C GLY A 36 -16.95 -10.89 -3.56
N SER A 37 -15.85 -10.77 -2.83
CA SER A 37 -14.80 -9.77 -3.11
C SER A 37 -13.99 -10.17 -4.35
N ASN A 38 -13.65 -9.21 -5.21
CA ASN A 38 -12.68 -9.37 -6.28
C ASN A 38 -11.22 -9.15 -5.83
N VAL A 39 -10.97 -9.03 -4.51
CA VAL A 39 -9.64 -8.80 -3.93
C VAL A 39 -8.85 -10.11 -3.82
N GLU A 40 -7.68 -10.15 -4.46
CA GLU A 40 -6.74 -11.28 -4.39
C GLU A 40 -5.74 -11.09 -3.24
N LEU A 41 -5.98 -11.77 -2.11
CA LEU A 41 -5.21 -11.58 -0.88
C LEU A 41 -3.68 -11.75 -1.04
N MET A 42 -3.23 -12.66 -1.89
CA MET A 42 -1.79 -12.88 -2.13
C MET A 42 -1.13 -11.67 -2.78
N ILE A 43 -1.82 -10.99 -3.69
CA ILE A 43 -1.34 -9.79 -4.37
C ILE A 43 -1.30 -8.63 -3.37
N GLU A 44 -2.38 -8.42 -2.62
CA GLU A 44 -2.44 -7.34 -1.63
C GLU A 44 -1.36 -7.47 -0.54
N ILE A 45 -1.05 -8.70 -0.11
CA ILE A 45 0.05 -8.95 0.83
C ILE A 45 1.41 -8.62 0.18
N ALA A 46 1.59 -8.96 -1.09
CA ALA A 46 2.82 -8.65 -1.80
C ALA A 46 3.02 -7.12 -1.92
N ASP A 47 1.96 -6.40 -2.30
CA ASP A 47 1.94 -4.95 -2.44
C ASP A 47 2.17 -4.26 -1.10
N ALA A 48 1.51 -4.72 -0.03
CA ALA A 48 1.74 -4.20 1.33
C ALA A 48 3.20 -4.40 1.78
N ARG A 49 3.78 -5.57 1.48
CA ARG A 49 5.20 -5.85 1.80
C ARG A 49 6.14 -4.98 0.98
N GLU A 50 5.82 -4.68 -0.27
CA GLU A 50 6.60 -3.76 -1.09
C GLU A 50 6.54 -2.33 -0.55
N ALA A 51 5.35 -1.84 -0.23
CA ALA A 51 5.16 -0.53 0.41
C ALA A 51 5.96 -0.40 1.71
N GLN A 52 5.95 -1.45 2.56
CA GLN A 52 6.78 -1.49 3.78
C GLN A 52 8.27 -1.38 3.48
N ARG A 53 8.80 -2.17 2.53
CA ARG A 53 10.22 -2.12 2.18
C ARG A 53 10.63 -0.75 1.65
N SER A 54 9.80 -0.15 0.81
CA SER A 54 10.02 1.20 0.28
C SER A 54 10.04 2.26 1.39
N TYR A 55 9.13 2.14 2.36
CA TYR A 55 9.11 3.02 3.53
C TYR A 55 10.39 2.88 4.37
N GLU A 56 10.82 1.65 4.68
CA GLU A 56 12.06 1.41 5.43
C GLU A 56 13.30 1.93 4.69
N ALA A 57 13.35 1.76 3.37
CA ALA A 57 14.44 2.28 2.55
C ALA A 57 14.53 3.81 2.61
N ASN A 58 13.38 4.49 2.46
CA ASN A 58 13.30 5.95 2.56
C ASN A 58 13.72 6.46 3.94
N LEU A 59 13.30 5.78 5.01
CA LEU A 59 13.70 6.12 6.38
C LEU A 59 15.22 6.00 6.56
N LYS A 60 15.83 4.90 6.09
CA LYS A 60 17.29 4.70 6.16
C LYS A 60 18.05 5.77 5.38
N MET A 61 17.59 6.14 4.18
CA MET A 61 18.19 7.22 3.40
C MET A 61 18.14 8.56 4.15
N PHE A 62 17.01 8.85 4.81
CA PHE A 62 16.86 10.07 5.61
C PHE A 62 17.83 10.08 6.81
N GLU A 63 17.92 8.98 7.54
CA GLU A 63 18.87 8.84 8.66
C GLU A 63 20.33 9.00 8.20
N GLN A 64 20.70 8.39 7.07
CA GLN A 64 22.03 8.52 6.49
C GLN A 64 22.33 9.97 6.10
N THR A 65 21.37 10.65 5.48
CA THR A 65 21.50 12.06 5.11
C THR A 65 21.72 12.94 6.35
N ARG A 66 20.97 12.68 7.43
CA ARG A 66 21.15 13.38 8.72
C ARG A 66 22.55 13.16 9.29
N LYS A 67 23.06 11.91 9.29
CA LYS A 67 24.42 11.61 9.78
C LYS A 67 25.48 12.33 8.97
N MET A 68 25.39 12.31 7.64
CA MET A 68 26.31 13.02 6.75
C MET A 68 26.30 14.54 7.02
N SER A 69 25.12 15.14 7.22
CA SER A 69 25.00 16.55 7.55
C SER A 69 25.68 16.90 8.86
N THR A 70 25.52 16.09 9.90
CA THR A 70 26.20 16.31 11.19
C THR A 70 27.72 16.22 11.03
N SER A 71 28.22 15.18 10.37
CA SER A 71 29.66 15.02 10.14
C SER A 71 30.28 16.16 9.35
N LEU A 72 29.57 16.69 8.35
CA LEU A 72 30.00 17.87 7.60
C LEU A 72 30.09 19.11 8.50
N MET A 73 29.10 19.34 9.36
CA MET A 73 29.10 20.47 10.30
C MET A 73 30.22 20.37 11.34
N ASP A 74 30.55 19.16 11.78
CA ASP A 74 31.66 18.93 12.70
C ASP A 74 33.02 19.22 12.04
N LEU A 75 33.17 18.90 10.75
CA LEU A 75 34.36 19.24 9.97
C LEU A 75 34.54 20.76 9.86
N LEU A 76 33.46 21.51 9.63
CA LEU A 76 33.49 22.97 9.49
C LEU A 76 33.76 23.74 10.79
N ARG A 77 33.57 23.10 11.96
CA ARG A 77 33.84 23.72 13.28
C ARG A 77 35.30 23.60 13.75
N ARG A 78 36.13 22.87 13.02
CA ARG A 78 37.57 22.75 13.28
C ARG A 78 38.34 23.75 12.44
#